data_AF-A0A8T4UUR5-F1
#
_entry.id   AF-A0A8T4UUR5-F1
#
_cell.length_a   1.000
_cell.length_b   1.000
_cell.length_c   1.000
_cell.angle_alpha   90.00
_cell.angle_beta   90.00
_cell.angle_gamma   90.00
#
_symmetry.space_group_name_H-M   'P 1'
#
loop_
_entity.id
_entity.type
_entity.pdbx_description
1 polymer ?
#
loop_
_entity_poly.entity_id
_entity_poly.type
_entity_poly.pdbx_seq_one_letter_code
_entity_poly.pdbx_strand_id
1 'polypeptide(L)'
;MHSLVLLHGYKVGNHICLGYYLRDILGKNDMFRLFDDCRSKRNSLVYYGRKMVFETAQQGIERSKTLLAELKTMLEDEIRSRKE
;
A
#
# COMPACT_ATOMS: atom_id res chain seq x y z
N MET A 1 -1.74 5.41 2.81
CA MET A 1 -1.23 4.45 3.80
C MET A 1 -0.67 5.14 5.06
N HIS A 2 0.26 6.12 4.94
CA HIS A 2 0.72 6.88 6.12
C HIS A 2 -0.42 7.51 6.94
N SER A 3 -1.45 8.07 6.27
CA SER A 3 -2.62 8.62 6.95
C SER A 3 -3.35 7.57 7.82
N LEU A 4 -3.47 6.33 7.33
CA LEU A 4 -4.15 5.26 8.06
C LEU A 4 -3.36 4.83 9.29
N VAL A 5 -2.04 4.63 9.17
CA VAL A 5 -1.23 4.24 10.35
C VAL A 5 -1.18 5.35 11.40
N LEU A 6 -1.18 6.62 10.96
CA LEU A 6 -1.24 7.78 11.85
C LEU A 6 -2.55 7.84 12.64
N LEU A 7 -3.69 7.53 12.01
CA LEU A 7 -4.97 7.45 12.73
C LEU A 7 -4.93 6.42 13.86
N HIS A 8 -4.24 5.30 13.66
CA HIS A 8 -4.05 4.28 14.69
C HIS A 8 -2.90 4.58 15.66
N GLY A 9 -2.33 5.79 15.63
CA GLY A 9 -1.29 6.24 16.56
C GLY A 9 0.13 5.80 16.23
N TYR A 10 0.37 5.20 15.05
CA TYR A 10 1.69 4.74 14.65
C TYR A 10 2.43 5.80 13.83
N LYS A 11 3.71 6.02 14.18
CA LYS A 11 4.66 6.79 13.36
C LYS A 11 5.60 5.83 12.62
N VAL A 12 5.27 5.52 11.37
CA VAL A 12 6.05 4.60 10.54
C VAL A 12 7.07 5.37 9.69
N GLY A 13 8.34 4.99 9.78
CA GLY A 13 9.45 5.65 9.06
C GLY A 13 9.93 4.94 7.79
N ASN A 14 9.45 3.74 7.50
CA ASN A 14 9.86 2.98 6.32
C ASN A 14 8.68 2.23 5.70
N HIS A 15 8.82 1.91 4.41
CA HIS A 15 7.77 1.28 3.63
C HIS A 15 7.53 -0.20 3.99
N ILE A 16 8.51 -0.90 4.59
CA ILE A 16 8.37 -2.32 4.94
C ILE A 16 7.38 -2.46 6.09
N CYS A 17 7.53 -1.63 7.11
CA CYS A 17 6.62 -1.57 8.25
C CYS A 17 5.18 -1.23 7.84
N LEU A 18 4.99 -0.43 6.79
CA LEU A 18 3.64 -0.19 6.25
C LEU A 18 3.01 -1.46 5.68
N GLY A 19 3.80 -2.32 5.02
CA GLY A 19 3.34 -3.63 4.57
C GLY A 19 2.97 -4.53 5.74
N TYR A 20 3.84 -4.65 6.74
CA TYR A 20 3.54 -5.46 7.93
C TYR A 20 2.36 -4.94 8.73
N TYR A 21 2.13 -3.63 8.75
CA TYR A 21 0.91 -3.07 9.32
C TYR A 21 -0.35 -3.63 8.65
N LEU A 22 -0.40 -3.67 7.32
CA LEU A 22 -1.53 -4.28 6.59
C LEU A 22 -1.72 -5.76 6.96
N ARG A 23 -0.63 -6.51 7.07
CA ARG A 23 -0.65 -7.94 7.32
C ARG A 23 -1.00 -8.29 8.76
N ASP A 24 -0.24 -7.75 9.71
CA ASP A 24 -0.20 -8.22 11.09
C ASP A 24 -1.17 -7.46 11.98
N ILE A 25 -1.40 -6.18 11.70
CA ILE A 25 -2.31 -5.34 12.51
C ILE A 25 -3.72 -5.37 11.92
N LEU A 26 -3.86 -5.27 10.59
CA LEU A 26 -5.16 -5.25 9.93
C LEU A 26 -5.62 -6.62 9.39
N GLY A 27 -4.77 -7.65 9.42
CA GLY A 27 -5.10 -8.98 8.89
C GLY A 27 -5.28 -9.05 7.37
N LYS A 28 -4.90 -8.01 6.62
CA LYS A 28 -5.13 -7.87 5.17
C LYS A 28 -3.96 -8.43 4.36
N ASN A 29 -3.81 -9.76 4.37
CA ASN A 29 -2.75 -10.47 3.64
C ASN A 29 -2.71 -10.17 2.13
N ASP A 30 -3.85 -10.08 1.46
CA ASP A 30 -3.90 -9.80 0.03
C ASP A 30 -3.46 -8.37 -0.29
N MET A 31 -3.79 -7.42 0.59
CA MET A 31 -3.33 -6.05 0.48
C MET A 31 -1.83 -5.92 0.74
N PHE A 32 -1.30 -6.70 1.68
CA PHE A 32 0.14 -6.78 1.87
C PHE A 32 0.85 -7.24 0.59
N ARG A 33 0.37 -8.32 -0.05
CA ARG A 33 0.94 -8.83 -1.30
C ARG A 33 0.87 -7.81 -2.43
N LEU A 34 -0.28 -7.14 -2.59
CA LEU A 34 -0.46 -6.11 -3.60
C LEU A 34 0.48 -4.92 -3.38
N PHE A 35 0.57 -4.44 -2.14
CA PHE A 35 1.47 -3.36 -1.78
C PHE A 35 2.94 -3.73 -2.00
N ASP A 36 3.36 -4.91 -1.56
CA ASP A 36 4.76 -5.35 -1.69
C ASP A 36 5.15 -5.52 -3.17
N ASP A 37 4.23 -6.00 -4.00
CA ASP A 37 4.42 -6.07 -5.45
C ASP A 37 4.63 -4.68 -6.08
N CYS A 38 3.73 -3.73 -5.78
CA CYS A 38 3.86 -2.33 -6.23
C CYS A 38 5.19 -1.71 -5.77
N ARG A 39 5.55 -1.93 -4.51
CA ARG A 39 6.79 -1.44 -3.88
C ARG A 39 8.04 -2.02 -4.54
N SER A 40 8.06 -3.34 -4.76
CA SER A 40 9.18 -4.05 -5.38
C SER A 40 9.40 -3.56 -6.82
N LYS A 41 8.32 -3.41 -7.59
CA LYS A 41 8.35 -2.84 -8.94
C LYS A 41 8.86 -1.41 -8.95
N ARG A 42 8.36 -0.55 -8.06
CA ARG A 42 8.84 0.83 -7.90
C ARG A 42 10.32 0.86 -7.58
N ASN A 43 10.78 0.03 -6.64
CA ASN A 43 12.19 -0.01 -6.23
C ASN A 43 13.09 -0.47 -7.38
N SER A 44 12.65 -1.47 -8.14
CA SER A 44 13.35 -1.97 -9.34
C SER A 44 13.56 -0.86 -10.38
N LEU A 45 12.54 -0.03 -10.60
CA LEU A 45 12.62 1.08 -11.55
C LEU A 45 13.45 2.26 -11.02
N VAL A 46 13.15 2.72 -9.79
CA VAL A 46 13.70 3.97 -9.24
C VAL A 46 15.16 3.82 -8.78
N TYR A 47 15.50 2.70 -8.14
CA TYR A 47 16.83 2.53 -7.56
C TYR A 47 17.78 1.72 -8.44
N TYR A 48 17.25 0.79 -9.23
CA TYR A 48 18.08 -0.12 -10.03
C TYR A 48 17.98 0.13 -11.53
N GLY A 49 17.18 1.11 -11.97
CA GLY A 49 17.04 1.47 -13.38
C GLY A 49 16.60 0.31 -14.27
N ARG A 50 15.96 -0.72 -13.71
CA ARG A 50 15.60 -1.93 -14.46
C ARG A 50 14.47 -1.60 -15.43
N LYS A 51 14.72 -1.87 -16.71
CA LYS A 51 13.69 -1.77 -17.75
C LYS A 51 12.54 -2.71 -17.41
N MET A 52 11.33 -2.17 -17.45
CA MET A 52 10.10 -2.92 -17.27
C MET A 52 9.42 -3.07 -18.62
N VAL A 53 8.97 -4.27 -18.94
CA VAL A 53 8.18 -4.49 -20.17
C VAL A 53 6.83 -3.78 -20.05
N PHE A 54 6.33 -3.28 -21.18
CA PHE A 54 5.12 -2.44 -21.23
C PHE A 54 3.93 -3.07 -20.50
N GLU A 55 3.66 -4.36 -20.74
CA GLU A 55 2.56 -5.08 -20.10
C GLU A 55 2.70 -5.14 -18.57
N THR A 56 3.92 -5.33 -18.06
CA THR A 56 4.18 -5.34 -16.62
C THR A 56 3.98 -3.95 -16.02
N ALA A 57 4.34 -2.90 -16.75
CA ALA A 57 4.10 -1.53 -16.33
C ALA A 57 2.59 -1.21 -16.29
N GLN A 58 1.85 -1.60 -17.33
CA GLN A 58 0.40 -1.45 -17.39
C GLN A 58 -0.29 -2.18 -16.23
N GLN A 59 0.08 -3.44 -15.97
CA GLN A 59 -0.43 -4.19 -14.82
C GLN A 59 -0.07 -3.53 -13.48
N GLY A 60 1.15 -2.99 -13.36
CA GLY A 60 1.60 -2.26 -12.18
C GLY A 60 0.75 -1.01 -11.91
N ILE A 61 0.36 -0.28 -12.95
CA ILE A 61 -0.54 0.88 -12.84
C ILE A 61 -1.92 0.45 -12.33
N GLU A 62 -2.53 -0.57 -12.94
CA GLU A 62 -3.86 -1.03 -12.52
C GLU A 62 -3.84 -1.55 -11.08
N ARG A 63 -2.84 -2.34 -10.70
CA ARG A 63 -2.64 -2.80 -9.32
C ARG A 63 -2.48 -1.64 -8.33
N SER A 64 -1.77 -0.58 -8.72
CA SER A 64 -1.58 0.60 -7.88
C SER A 64 -2.89 1.38 -7.69
N LYS A 65 -3.73 1.47 -8.72
CA LYS A 65 -5.07 2.06 -8.63
C LYS A 65 -5.98 1.24 -7.70
N THR A 66 -6.00 -0.08 -7.85
CA THR A 66 -6.75 -0.98 -6.96
C THR A 66 -6.31 -0.78 -5.50
N LEU A 67 -5.00 -0.80 -5.24
CA LEU A 67 -4.47 -0.57 -3.90
C LEU A 67 -4.90 0.79 -3.34
N LEU A 68 -4.85 1.85 -4.14
CA LEU A 68 -5.25 3.20 -3.72
C LEU A 68 -6.74 3.27 -3.37
N ALA A 69 -7.60 2.63 -4.17
CA ALA A 69 -9.03 2.58 -3.93
C ALA A 69 -9.35 1.88 -2.60
N GLU A 70 -8.80 0.69 -2.39
CA GLU A 70 -8.99 -0.07 -1.14
C GLU A 70 -8.50 0.71 0.09
N LEU A 71 -7.31 1.31 0.02
CA LEU A 71 -6.78 2.13 1.11
C LEU A 71 -7.64 3.37 1.41
N LYS A 72 -8.29 3.94 0.39
CA LYS A 72 -9.18 5.09 0.55
C LYS A 72 -10.47 4.68 1.25
N THR A 73 -11.10 3.58 0.83
CA THR A 73 -12.29 3.04 1.49
C THR A 73 -12.00 2.73 2.96
N MET A 74 -10.89 2.04 3.25
CA MET A 74 -10.48 1.75 4.63
C MET A 74 -10.27 3.02 5.47
N LEU A 75 -9.69 4.06 4.88
CA LEU A 75 -9.46 5.33 5.57
C LEU A 75 -10.78 6.05 5.88
N GLU A 76 -11.72 6.05 4.94
CA GLU A 76 -13.04 6.66 5.12
C GLU A 76 -13.87 5.94 6.18
N ASP A 77 -13.82 4.60 6.18
CA ASP A 77 -14.48 3.77 7.19
C ASP A 77 -13.93 4.03 8.60
N GLU A 78 -12.60 4.09 8.74
CA GLU A 78 -11.94 4.39 10.02
C GLU A 78 -12.32 5.79 10.53
N ILE A 79 -12.34 6.80 9.66
CA ILE A 79 -12.76 8.17 10.03
C ILE A 79 -14.22 8.20 10.47
N ARG A 80 -15.10 7.45 9.79
CA ARG A 80 -16.53 7.38 10.15
C ARG A 80 -16.73 6.73 11.50
N SER A 81 -16.05 5.61 11.77
CA SER A 81 -16.15 4.87 13.05
C SER A 81 -15.75 5.67 14.28
N ARG A 82 -14.97 6.74 14.13
CA ARG A 82 -14.50 7.62 15.22
C ARG A 82 -15.40 8.82 15.48
N LYS A 83 -16.38 9.08 14.61
CA LYS A 83 -17.35 10.17 14.77
C LYS A 83 -18.62 9.72 15.48
N GLU A 84 -18.83 8.41 15.57
CA GLU A 84 -19.88 7.75 16.35
C GLU A 84 -19.41 7.53 17.79
#